data_AF-A0A2V9A4F2-F1
#
_entry.id   AF-A0A2V9A4F2-F1
#
_cell.length_a   1.000
_cell.length_b   1.000
_cell.length_c   1.000
_cell.angle_alpha   90.00
_cell.angle_beta   90.00
_cell.angle_gamma   90.00
#
_symmetry.space_group_name_H-M   'P 1'
#
loop_
_entity.id
_entity.type
_entity.pdbx_description
1 polymer ?
#
loop_
_entity_poly.entity_id
_entity_poly.type
_entity_poly.pdbx_seq_one_letter_code
_entity_poly.pdbx_strand_id
1 'polypeptide(L)'
;MTVLDLLLGRPLASDEARAECVGPATGIPIFGLDALSSAAYGTEAALTLLIPLGAAGIAYMVPISASVIVLLSIVYFSYRQTIQAYPGGGGSYTVARQNLGVSAGLLAAAALMIDYILVVAVGISAGVGALVSAVPNPQPHTLALCLGILVLITLINPRGVREISARRGSLA
;
A
#
# COMPACT_ATOMS: atom_id res chain seq x y z
N MET A 1 -29.03 -6.31 -19.84
CA MET A 1 -28.17 -5.83 -18.73
C MET A 1 -26.75 -6.16 -19.11
N THR A 2 -25.92 -5.13 -19.28
CA THR A 2 -24.62 -5.26 -19.92
C THR A 2 -23.66 -5.97 -18.98
N VAL A 3 -22.81 -6.87 -19.48
CA VAL A 3 -21.81 -7.60 -18.67
C VAL A 3 -20.91 -6.63 -17.86
N LEU A 4 -20.75 -5.41 -18.38
CA LEU A 4 -20.10 -4.29 -17.72
C LEU A 4 -20.85 -3.77 -16.48
N ASP A 5 -22.18 -3.74 -16.46
CA ASP A 5 -22.96 -3.31 -15.28
C ASP A 5 -22.91 -4.34 -14.14
N LEU A 6 -22.76 -5.62 -14.50
CA LEU A 6 -22.58 -6.71 -13.53
C LEU A 6 -21.17 -6.71 -12.91
N LEU A 7 -20.16 -6.31 -13.69
CA LEU A 7 -18.75 -6.27 -13.30
C LEU A 7 -18.34 -4.94 -12.63
N LEU A 8 -18.78 -3.79 -13.15
CA LEU A 8 -18.38 -2.45 -12.69
C LEU A 8 -19.38 -1.80 -11.74
N GLY A 9 -20.65 -2.21 -11.74
CA GLY A 9 -21.68 -1.61 -10.87
C GLY A 9 -22.04 -0.16 -11.23
N ARG A 10 -23.07 0.37 -10.57
CA ARG A 10 -23.50 1.77 -10.76
C ARG A 10 -22.46 2.74 -10.19
N PRO A 11 -22.20 3.88 -10.85
CA PRO A 11 -21.22 4.86 -10.38
C PRO A 11 -21.63 5.40 -9.01
N LEU A 12 -20.70 5.36 -8.05
CA LEU A 12 -20.88 5.99 -6.75
C LEU A 12 -20.83 7.51 -6.91
N ALA A 13 -21.83 8.21 -6.36
CA ALA A 13 -21.82 9.66 -6.26
C ALA A 13 -20.63 10.09 -5.37
N SER A 14 -19.72 10.86 -5.95
CA SER A 14 -18.41 11.21 -5.36
C SER A 14 -18.49 12.09 -4.10
N ASP A 15 -19.66 12.61 -3.76
CA ASP A 15 -19.86 13.52 -2.62
C ASP A 15 -20.12 12.84 -1.28
N GLU A 16 -20.57 11.57 -1.24
CA GLU A 16 -20.92 10.88 0.02
C GLU A 16 -19.75 10.13 0.68
N ALA A 17 -18.63 9.96 -0.02
CA ALA A 17 -17.42 9.28 0.48
C ALA A 17 -16.53 10.17 1.36
N ARG A 18 -16.80 11.48 1.42
CA ARG A 18 -15.92 12.47 2.04
C ARG A 18 -16.04 12.59 3.57
N ALA A 19 -17.00 11.92 4.19
CA ALA A 19 -17.40 12.17 5.59
C ALA A 19 -17.18 11.02 6.57
N GLU A 20 -16.58 9.90 6.16
CA GLU A 20 -16.39 8.75 7.04
C GLU A 20 -14.94 8.66 7.54
N CYS A 21 -14.70 9.19 8.74
CA CYS A 21 -13.41 9.06 9.41
C CYS A 21 -13.24 7.60 9.90
N VAL A 22 -12.22 6.90 9.40
CA VAL A 22 -11.86 5.57 9.87
C VAL A 22 -11.42 5.65 11.33
N GLY A 23 -12.17 5.02 12.24
CA GLY A 23 -11.84 4.99 13.67
C GLY A 23 -10.57 4.18 13.97
N PRO A 24 -9.92 4.36 15.13
CA PRO A 24 -8.63 3.72 15.45
C PRO A 24 -8.66 2.18 15.35
N ALA A 25 -9.75 1.55 15.80
CA ALA A 25 -9.90 0.10 15.80
C ALA A 25 -9.92 -0.50 14.38
N THR A 26 -10.46 0.24 13.40
CA THR A 26 -10.51 -0.18 12.00
C THR A 26 -9.31 0.33 11.21
N GLY A 27 -8.76 1.49 11.60
CA GLY A 27 -7.61 2.11 10.96
C GLY A 27 -6.31 1.35 11.20
N ILE A 28 -6.07 0.86 12.43
CA ILE A 28 -4.85 0.09 12.75
C ILE A 28 -4.67 -1.12 11.83
N PRO A 29 -5.65 -2.02 11.63
CA PRO A 29 -5.47 -3.14 10.72
C PRO A 29 -5.35 -2.68 9.26
N ILE A 30 -6.15 -1.69 8.81
CA ILE A 30 -6.09 -1.23 7.41
C ILE A 30 -4.72 -0.64 7.07
N PHE A 31 -4.20 0.27 7.89
CA PHE A 31 -2.91 0.93 7.63
C PHE A 31 -1.71 0.11 8.10
N GLY A 32 -1.88 -0.73 9.13
CA GLY A 32 -0.84 -1.59 9.67
C GLY A 32 -0.49 -2.76 8.75
N LEU A 33 -1.43 -3.22 7.93
CA LEU A 33 -1.19 -4.28 6.94
C LEU A 33 -0.14 -3.88 5.90
N ASP A 34 -0.13 -2.61 5.46
CA ASP A 34 0.87 -2.10 4.51
C ASP A 34 2.29 -2.19 5.11
N ALA A 35 2.47 -1.69 6.34
CA ALA A 35 3.73 -1.76 7.06
C ALA A 35 4.17 -3.22 7.32
N LEU A 36 3.23 -4.11 7.67
CA LEU A 36 3.50 -5.53 7.87
C LEU A 36 3.95 -6.20 6.58
N SER A 37 3.28 -5.90 5.46
CA SER A 37 3.65 -6.44 4.14
C SER A 37 5.07 -6.01 3.74
N SER A 38 5.42 -4.74 3.99
CA SER A 38 6.73 -4.18 3.70
C SER A 38 7.85 -4.81 4.53
N ALA A 39 7.58 -5.12 5.81
CA ALA A 39 8.51 -5.88 6.63
C ALA A 39 8.71 -7.32 6.11
N ALA A 40 7.67 -7.95 5.56
CA ALA A 40 7.74 -9.30 5.05
C ALA A 40 8.63 -9.43 3.80
N TYR A 41 8.45 -8.57 2.79
CA TYR A 41 9.28 -8.62 1.58
C TYR A 41 10.60 -7.83 1.69
N GLY A 42 10.67 -6.81 2.54
CA GLY A 42 11.83 -5.94 2.67
C GLY A 42 13.06 -6.66 3.25
N THR A 43 12.84 -7.63 4.13
CA THR A 43 13.92 -8.45 4.70
C THR A 43 14.59 -9.32 3.64
N GLU A 44 13.81 -9.98 2.79
CA GLU A 44 14.32 -10.77 1.66
C GLU A 44 15.05 -9.89 0.63
N ALA A 45 14.50 -8.72 0.32
CA ALA A 45 15.13 -7.78 -0.60
C ALA A 45 16.50 -7.29 -0.07
N ALA A 46 16.60 -6.99 1.22
CA ALA A 46 17.86 -6.59 1.85
C ALA A 46 18.90 -7.71 1.79
N LEU A 47 18.51 -8.96 2.07
CA LEU A 47 19.41 -10.12 1.95
C LEU A 47 19.85 -10.37 0.51
N THR A 48 18.94 -10.22 -0.45
CA THR A 48 19.23 -10.37 -1.87
C THR A 48 20.29 -9.36 -2.34
N LEU A 49 20.23 -8.12 -1.85
CA LEU A 49 21.23 -7.09 -2.13
C LEU A 49 22.62 -7.45 -1.57
N LEU A 50 22.67 -8.21 -0.47
CA LEU A 50 23.90 -8.61 0.21
C LEU A 50 24.54 -9.88 -0.36
N ILE A 51 23.87 -10.60 -1.27
CA ILE A 51 24.40 -11.82 -1.91
C ILE A 51 25.83 -11.66 -2.45
N PRO A 52 26.21 -10.57 -3.14
CA PRO A 52 27.58 -10.40 -3.66
C PRO A 52 28.66 -10.37 -2.59
N LEU A 53 28.32 -10.01 -1.35
CA LEU A 53 29.21 -10.00 -0.19
C LEU A 53 29.31 -11.38 0.50
N GLY A 54 28.45 -12.34 0.11
CA GLY A 54 28.41 -13.68 0.70
C GLY A 54 28.22 -13.66 2.22
N ALA A 55 28.96 -14.50 2.93
CA ALA A 55 28.87 -14.61 4.39
C ALA A 55 29.23 -13.32 5.15
N ALA A 56 30.09 -12.46 4.57
CA ALA A 56 30.43 -11.17 5.16
C ALA A 56 29.23 -10.21 5.16
N GLY A 57 28.29 -10.38 4.23
CA GLY A 57 27.05 -9.60 4.14
C GLY A 57 26.16 -9.73 5.38
N ILE A 58 26.15 -10.90 6.02
CA ILE A 58 25.28 -11.19 7.19
C ILE A 58 25.58 -10.23 8.34
N ALA A 59 26.84 -9.87 8.55
CA ALA A 59 27.25 -8.92 9.59
C ALA A 59 26.63 -7.52 9.41
N TYR A 60 26.29 -7.15 8.16
CA TYR A 60 25.67 -5.86 7.84
C TYR A 60 24.15 -5.86 8.07
N MET A 61 23.49 -7.00 8.25
CA MET A 61 22.04 -7.04 8.42
C MET A 61 21.57 -6.37 9.72
N VAL A 62 22.35 -6.51 10.80
CA VAL A 62 22.08 -5.86 12.09
C VAL A 62 22.17 -4.33 11.98
N PRO A 63 23.28 -3.72 11.50
CA PRO A 63 23.35 -2.28 11.38
C PRO A 63 22.35 -1.73 10.37
N ILE A 64 22.06 -2.42 9.26
CA ILE A 64 21.01 -2.00 8.30
C ILE A 64 19.64 -1.95 8.98
N SER A 65 19.26 -3.02 9.68
CA SER A 65 17.98 -3.07 10.42
C SER A 65 17.89 -1.96 11.46
N ALA A 66 18.97 -1.72 12.21
CA ALA A 66 19.03 -0.65 13.19
C ALA A 66 18.85 0.73 12.53
N SER A 67 19.51 0.98 11.40
CA SER A 67 19.32 2.22 10.62
C SER A 67 17.88 2.41 10.14
N VAL A 68 17.22 1.33 9.68
CA VAL A 68 15.80 1.37 9.27
C VAL A 68 14.91 1.70 10.46
N ILE A 69 15.12 1.10 11.64
CA ILE A 69 14.34 1.39 12.85
C ILE A 69 14.51 2.86 13.28
N VAL A 70 15.74 3.39 13.21
CA VAL A 70 16.00 4.81 13.50
C VAL A 70 15.25 5.70 12.50
N LEU A 71 15.31 5.38 11.20
CA LEU A 71 14.59 6.13 10.17
C LEU A 71 13.07 6.09 10.40
N LEU A 72 12.49 4.92 10.70
CA LEU A 72 11.07 4.78 11.02
C LEU A 72 10.67 5.59 12.25
N SER A 73 11.54 5.67 13.26
CA SER A 73 11.32 6.50 14.44
C SER A 73 11.25 7.99 14.07
N ILE A 74 12.16 8.46 13.22
CA ILE A 74 12.16 9.84 12.70
C ILE A 74 10.87 10.12 11.92
N VAL A 75 10.47 9.21 11.02
CA VAL A 75 9.24 9.33 10.23
C VAL A 75 8.01 9.37 11.13
N TYR A 76 7.96 8.54 12.17
CA TYR A 76 6.87 8.53 13.15
C TYR A 76 6.70 9.90 13.83
N PHE A 77 7.79 10.51 14.32
CA PHE A 77 7.72 11.84 14.92
C PHE A 77 7.34 12.92 13.91
N SER A 78 7.87 12.83 12.68
CA SER A 78 7.52 13.75 11.58
C SER A 78 6.02 13.69 11.26
N TYR A 79 5.44 12.49 11.17
CA TYR A 79 3.99 12.34 10.96
C TYR A 79 3.17 12.82 12.15
N ARG A 80 3.61 12.60 13.38
CA ARG A 80 2.93 13.17 14.57
C ARG A 80 2.87 14.70 14.51
N GLN A 81 3.96 15.36 14.15
CA GLN A 81 4.01 16.81 13.98
C GLN A 81 3.11 17.27 12.83
N THR A 82 3.16 16.58 11.69
CA THR A 82 2.36 16.91 10.51
C THR A 82 0.86 16.78 10.79
N ILE A 83 0.43 15.70 11.46
CA ILE A 83 -0.97 15.48 11.83
C ILE A 83 -1.48 16.58 12.78
N GLN A 84 -0.64 17.03 13.72
CA GLN A 84 -0.98 18.14 14.62
C GLN A 84 -1.08 19.48 13.89
N ALA A 85 -0.19 19.74 12.92
CA ALA A 85 -0.20 20.96 12.13
C ALA A 85 -1.35 21.02 11.10
N TYR A 86 -1.81 19.86 10.61
CA TYR A 86 -2.84 19.73 9.58
C TYR A 86 -4.04 18.87 10.06
N PRO A 87 -4.83 19.36 11.06
CA PRO A 87 -5.93 18.60 11.65
C PRO A 87 -7.12 18.38 10.69
N GLY A 88 -7.27 19.24 9.67
CA GLY A 88 -8.28 19.07 8.61
C GLY A 88 -7.97 17.95 7.61
N GLY A 89 -6.86 17.24 7.81
CA GLY A 89 -6.35 16.25 6.87
C GLY A 89 -5.60 16.91 5.73
N GLY A 90 -4.51 16.27 5.32
CA GLY A 90 -3.69 16.73 4.22
C GLY A 90 -2.61 15.71 3.97
N GLY A 91 -2.76 14.91 2.91
CA GLY A 91 -1.68 14.03 2.45
C GLY A 91 -0.48 14.85 1.98
N SER A 92 0.60 14.17 1.61
CA SER A 92 1.87 14.79 1.19
C SER A 92 1.69 15.87 0.10
N TYR A 93 0.70 15.72 -0.79
CA TYR A 93 0.32 16.76 -1.76
C TYR A 93 -0.10 18.09 -1.10
N THR A 94 -1.04 18.05 -0.16
CA THR A 94 -1.57 19.26 0.48
C THR A 94 -0.49 19.97 1.28
N VAL A 95 0.31 19.21 2.04
CA VAL A 95 1.41 19.73 2.83
C VAL A 95 2.49 20.35 1.94
N ALA A 96 2.93 19.64 0.89
CA ALA A 96 3.94 20.17 -0.03
C ALA A 96 3.44 21.41 -0.79
N ARG A 97 2.18 21.39 -1.25
CA ARG A 97 1.59 22.52 -1.97
C ARG A 97 1.51 23.78 -1.13
N GLN A 98 1.12 23.67 0.14
CA GLN A 98 0.94 24.81 1.03
C GLN A 98 2.27 25.42 1.49
N ASN A 99 3.33 24.62 1.65
CA ASN A 99 4.62 25.10 2.15
C ASN A 99 5.64 25.45 1.05
N LEU A 100 5.63 24.70 -0.06
CA LEU A 100 6.66 24.77 -1.10
C LEU A 100 6.11 25.19 -2.47
N GLY A 101 4.79 25.38 -2.58
CA GLY A 101 4.12 25.80 -3.79
C GLY A 101 3.67 24.64 -4.69
N VAL A 102 3.06 25.02 -5.82
CA VAL A 102 2.30 24.08 -6.68
C VAL A 102 3.18 23.00 -7.30
N SER A 103 4.39 23.34 -7.76
CA SER A 103 5.31 22.39 -8.39
C SER A 103 5.72 21.26 -7.44
N ALA A 104 6.11 21.59 -6.21
CA ALA A 104 6.44 20.62 -5.18
C ALA A 104 5.22 19.76 -4.78
N GLY A 105 4.03 20.37 -4.72
CA GLY A 105 2.78 19.63 -4.56
C GLY A 105 2.58 18.59 -5.66
N LEU A 106 2.68 18.98 -6.94
CA LEU A 106 2.52 18.09 -8.07
C LEU A 106 3.55 16.95 -8.08
N LEU A 107 4.81 17.24 -7.71
CA LEU A 107 5.83 16.21 -7.54
C LEU A 107 5.42 15.20 -6.45
N ALA A 108 4.93 15.68 -5.30
CA ALA A 108 4.45 14.81 -4.23
C ALA A 108 3.25 13.95 -4.68
N ALA A 109 2.31 14.52 -5.45
CA ALA A 109 1.19 13.75 -6.00
C ALA A 109 1.65 12.68 -7.00
N ALA A 110 2.58 13.01 -7.90
CA ALA A 110 3.14 12.05 -8.84
C ALA A 110 3.89 10.92 -8.12
N ALA A 111 4.69 11.25 -7.11
CA ALA A 111 5.38 10.27 -6.28
C ALA A 111 4.39 9.34 -5.58
N LEU A 112 3.30 9.86 -5.00
CA LEU A 112 2.25 9.05 -4.38
C LEU A 112 1.54 8.12 -5.36
N MET A 113 1.26 8.57 -6.60
CA MET A 113 0.65 7.70 -7.60
C MET A 113 1.58 6.54 -7.98
N ILE A 114 2.87 6.81 -8.14
CA ILE A 114 3.87 5.77 -8.44
C ILE A 114 3.99 4.82 -7.25
N ASP A 115 4.04 5.35 -6.03
CA ASP A 115 4.10 4.57 -4.80
C ASP A 115 2.94 3.58 -4.71
N TYR A 116 1.70 4.04 -4.94
CA TYR A 116 0.53 3.14 -4.94
C TYR A 116 0.61 2.03 -5.99
N ILE A 117 1.12 2.32 -7.19
CA ILE A 117 1.30 1.30 -8.23
C ILE A 117 2.36 0.29 -7.80
N LEU A 118 3.48 0.77 -7.25
CA LEU A 118 4.58 -0.07 -6.79
C LEU A 118 4.19 -0.95 -5.61
N VAL A 119 3.43 -0.43 -4.63
CA VAL A 119 2.95 -1.22 -3.48
C VAL A 119 2.16 -2.44 -3.95
N VAL A 120 1.22 -2.27 -4.89
CA VAL A 120 0.45 -3.38 -5.45
C VAL A 120 1.35 -4.34 -6.23
N ALA A 121 2.22 -3.82 -7.10
CA ALA A 121 3.09 -4.64 -7.93
C ALA A 121 4.09 -5.48 -7.12
N VAL A 122 4.77 -4.85 -6.15
CA VAL A 122 5.73 -5.50 -5.26
C VAL A 122 5.03 -6.47 -4.32
N GLY A 123 3.89 -6.09 -3.73
CA GLY A 123 3.13 -6.94 -2.83
C GLY A 123 2.66 -8.24 -3.49
N ILE A 124 2.10 -8.16 -4.71
CA ILE A 124 1.70 -9.37 -5.46
C ILE A 124 2.92 -10.20 -5.83
N SER A 125 4.00 -9.58 -6.31
CA SER A 125 5.20 -10.29 -6.74
C SER A 125 5.87 -11.04 -5.58
N ALA A 126 6.01 -10.39 -4.42
CA ALA A 126 6.55 -11.01 -3.22
C ALA A 126 5.63 -12.11 -2.66
N GLY A 127 4.32 -11.89 -2.69
CA GLY A 127 3.34 -12.89 -2.27
C GLY A 127 3.39 -14.16 -3.14
N VAL A 128 3.46 -14.01 -4.46
CA VAL A 128 3.63 -15.15 -5.39
C VAL A 128 5.01 -15.79 -5.20
N GLY A 129 6.07 -15.00 -4.96
CA GLY A 129 7.40 -15.51 -4.62
C GLY A 129 7.38 -16.44 -3.41
N ALA A 130 6.70 -16.02 -2.33
CA ALA A 130 6.50 -16.85 -1.15
C ALA A 130 5.71 -18.13 -1.44
N LEU A 131 4.67 -18.06 -2.28
CA LEU A 131 3.88 -19.22 -2.71
C LEU A 131 4.73 -20.23 -3.51
N VAL A 132 5.53 -19.76 -4.46
CA VAL A 132 6.41 -20.60 -5.28
C VAL A 132 7.52 -21.23 -4.42
N SER A 133 7.99 -20.51 -3.40
CA SER A 133 8.94 -21.05 -2.41
C SER A 133 8.35 -22.21 -1.59
N ALA A 134 7.07 -22.12 -1.23
CA ALA A 134 6.37 -23.20 -0.51
C ALA A 134 5.96 -24.39 -1.41
N VAL A 135 5.55 -24.12 -2.66
CA VAL A 135 5.16 -25.13 -3.64
C VAL A 135 5.85 -24.81 -4.97
N PRO A 136 6.90 -25.55 -5.39
CA PRO A 136 7.73 -25.18 -6.55
C PRO A 136 7.07 -25.39 -7.93
N ASN A 137 6.01 -26.19 -8.00
CA ASN A 137 5.33 -26.54 -9.26
C ASN A 137 4.88 -25.34 -10.15
N PRO A 138 4.44 -24.18 -9.63
CA PRO A 138 4.03 -23.03 -10.43
C PRO A 138 5.16 -22.13 -10.93
N GLN A 139 6.43 -22.44 -10.63
CA GLN A 139 7.59 -21.59 -10.96
C GLN A 139 7.64 -21.08 -12.42
N PRO A 140 7.29 -21.87 -13.46
CA PRO A 140 7.27 -21.40 -14.85
C PRO A 140 6.16 -20.38 -15.15
N HIS A 141 5.11 -20.32 -14.33
CA HIS A 141 3.91 -19.52 -14.55
C HIS A 141 3.77 -18.35 -13.57
N THR A 142 4.84 -17.99 -12.87
CA THR A 142 4.89 -16.90 -11.89
C THR A 142 4.28 -15.59 -12.42
N LEU A 143 4.64 -15.18 -13.63
CA LEU A 143 4.07 -13.97 -14.25
C LEU A 143 2.55 -14.08 -14.47
N ALA A 144 2.08 -15.21 -14.97
CA ALA A 144 0.66 -15.44 -15.20
C ALA A 144 -0.14 -15.46 -13.88
N LEU A 145 0.44 -16.00 -12.81
CA LEU A 145 -0.14 -15.96 -11.47
C LEU A 145 -0.23 -14.54 -10.92
N CYS A 146 0.85 -13.75 -11.02
CA CYS A 146 0.84 -12.35 -10.60
C CYS A 146 -0.24 -11.56 -11.35
N LEU A 147 -0.32 -11.70 -12.67
CA LEU A 147 -1.33 -11.04 -13.48
C LEU A 147 -2.75 -11.53 -13.16
N GLY A 148 -2.93 -12.83 -12.90
CA GLY A 148 -4.21 -13.40 -12.49
C GLY A 148 -4.69 -12.85 -11.15
N ILE A 149 -3.79 -12.74 -10.17
CA ILE A 149 -4.08 -12.13 -8.86
C ILE A 149 -4.40 -10.64 -9.03
N LEU A 150 -3.63 -9.90 -9.84
CA LEU A 150 -3.88 -8.50 -10.13
C LEU A 150 -5.29 -8.30 -10.72
N VAL A 151 -5.67 -9.10 -11.72
CA VAL A 151 -7.02 -9.07 -12.31
C VAL A 151 -8.07 -9.39 -11.24
N LEU A 152 -7.85 -10.44 -10.43
CA LEU A 152 -8.77 -10.80 -9.37
C LEU A 152 -9.00 -9.67 -8.36
N ILE A 153 -7.91 -9.06 -7.85
CA ILE A 153 -7.99 -7.91 -6.93
C ILE A 153 -8.70 -6.74 -7.60
N THR A 154 -8.38 -6.45 -8.87
CA THR A 154 -9.02 -5.40 -9.66
C THR A 154 -10.54 -5.63 -9.81
N LEU A 155 -10.98 -6.88 -9.91
CA LEU A 155 -12.39 -7.24 -10.00
C LEU A 155 -13.11 -7.24 -8.64
N ILE A 156 -12.41 -7.56 -7.55
CA ILE A 156 -12.97 -7.60 -6.18
C ILE A 156 -13.05 -6.19 -5.59
N ASN A 157 -12.03 -5.36 -5.80
CA ASN A 157 -11.92 -4.01 -5.25
C ASN A 157 -13.20 -3.16 -5.45
N PRO A 158 -13.79 -3.05 -6.67
CA PRO A 158 -15.04 -2.31 -6.86
C PRO A 158 -16.25 -2.94 -6.15
N ARG A 159 -16.24 -4.25 -5.84
CA ARG A 159 -17.32 -4.91 -5.08
C ARG A 159 -17.24 -4.62 -3.58
N GLY A 160 -16.04 -4.54 -3.01
CA GLY A 160 -15.85 -4.16 -1.61
C GLY A 160 -16.36 -2.75 -1.32
N VAL A 161 -16.15 -1.81 -2.24
CA VAL A 161 -16.74 -0.46 -2.16
C VAL A 161 -18.28 -0.51 -2.16
N ARG A 162 -18.89 -1.44 -2.91
CA ARG A 162 -20.36 -1.60 -2.96
C ARG A 162 -20.95 -2.17 -1.67
N GLU A 163 -20.29 -3.11 -1.00
CA GLU A 163 -20.78 -3.67 0.28
C GLU A 163 -20.80 -2.63 1.40
N ILE A 164 -19.80 -1.76 1.44
CA ILE A 164 -19.75 -0.63 2.38
C ILE A 164 -20.93 0.31 2.13
N SER A 165 -21.26 0.59 0.87
CA SER A 165 -22.44 1.41 0.52
C SER A 165 -23.78 0.68 0.75
N ALA A 166 -23.88 -0.62 0.46
CA ALA A 166 -25.11 -1.38 0.58
C ALA A 166 -25.53 -1.63 2.03
N ARG A 167 -24.59 -1.83 2.96
CA ARG A 167 -24.88 -1.86 4.41
C ARG A 167 -25.47 -0.55 4.93
N ARG A 168 -25.31 0.57 4.22
CA ARG A 168 -25.82 1.89 4.61
C ARG A 168 -27.31 2.07 4.27
N GLY A 169 -27.79 1.52 3.15
CA GLY A 169 -29.20 1.61 2.74
C GLY A 169 -30.19 0.81 3.61
N SER A 170 -29.68 -0.02 4.52
CA SER A 170 -30.49 -0.78 5.50
C SER A 170 -30.45 -0.16 6.91
N LEU A 171 -29.65 0.88 7.14
CA LEU A 171 -29.46 1.55 8.43
C LEU A 171 -29.96 3.01 8.42
N ALA A 172 -30.52 3.48 7.30
CA ALA A 172 -31.20 4.77 7.13
C ALA A 172 -32.68 4.53 6.85
#